data_AF-A0A8H3F680-F1
#
_entry.id   AF-A0A8H3F680-F1
#
_cell.length_a   1.000
_cell.length_b   1.000
_cell.length_c   1.000
_cell.angle_alpha   90.00
_cell.angle_beta   90.00
_cell.angle_gamma   90.00
#
_symmetry.space_group_name_H-M   'P 1'
#
loop_
_entity.id
_entity.type
_entity.pdbx_description
1 polymer ?
#
loop_
_entity_poly.entity_id
_entity_poly.type
_entity_poly.pdbx_seq_one_letter_code
_entity_poly.pdbx_strand_id
1 'polypeptide(L)'
;MRIQSSLCLSLSVFVASAVANPIEQPSAVRTVADLAKRVGIEPSAYPYGPADVNEFSYQGWDPNDAGQRADALKLHNAWYDWSNMVAFAWAEADQVTDTFKRWFDASNAQDVKNVLEKMMTGFAGIPQPTPMMTSWICERDDIKGQCTPSRNAYSVSNKGQFHFCPPGLALPNARDLTCADLDAFISSKMKSVAFTMLHESTHWQLVGDAALGQHITDKAYAAYDCFNLDPASKLINAQNYGYLGAEAYYKRKGCTFSDPTPVAIDPDDIGSDDFSVSPATFASGWCGIHVTQYQKNEPGSCPTCNNPEYQFEVCVKDANGVVLNQFPGSSGCGIFVALDGVGQPIDTALPNLVYVTAGAVDSDAVLFNYGDQNWGSNDQAHHSNFGAYDSGSRQGDTGFSC
;
A
#
# COMPACT_ATOMS: atom_id res chain seq x y z
N MET A 1 -30.13 -38.87 79.52
CA MET A 1 -29.08 -39.83 79.92
C MET A 1 -28.37 -40.29 78.65
N ARG A 2 -27.05 -40.06 78.53
CA ARG A 2 -26.08 -40.68 77.58
C ARG A 2 -26.37 -40.51 76.07
N ILE A 3 -25.60 -39.66 75.37
CA ILE A 3 -24.31 -39.90 74.68
C ILE A 3 -24.48 -40.65 73.33
N GLN A 4 -23.81 -40.10 72.31
CA GLN A 4 -23.36 -40.70 71.03
C GLN A 4 -24.39 -40.78 69.88
N SER A 5 -24.09 -40.42 68.62
CA SER A 5 -22.79 -40.25 67.94
C SER A 5 -22.90 -39.29 66.76
N SER A 6 -21.83 -38.48 66.60
CA SER A 6 -21.53 -37.69 65.41
C SER A 6 -21.27 -38.57 64.19
N LEU A 7 -21.82 -38.17 63.04
CA LEU A 7 -21.34 -38.58 61.72
C LEU A 7 -21.26 -37.31 60.85
N CYS A 8 -20.12 -36.62 60.92
CA CYS A 8 -19.78 -35.55 59.98
C CYS A 8 -19.21 -36.19 58.71
N LEU A 9 -19.98 -36.15 57.63
CA LEU A 9 -19.52 -36.49 56.28
C LEU A 9 -18.73 -35.29 55.75
N SER A 10 -17.39 -35.33 55.85
CA SER A 10 -16.51 -34.34 55.23
C SER A 10 -16.31 -34.69 53.76
N LEU A 11 -17.02 -33.98 52.87
CA LEU A 11 -16.79 -34.02 51.43
C LEU A 11 -15.58 -33.15 51.10
N SER A 12 -14.41 -33.77 50.96
CA SER A 12 -13.20 -33.09 50.48
C SER A 12 -13.26 -32.98 48.96
N VAL A 13 -13.64 -31.81 48.45
CA VAL A 13 -13.42 -31.45 47.04
C VAL A 13 -11.94 -31.13 46.87
N PHE A 14 -11.20 -31.99 46.18
CA PHE A 14 -9.88 -31.63 45.64
C PHE A 14 -10.09 -30.63 44.51
N VAL A 15 -9.88 -29.34 44.79
CA VAL A 15 -9.62 -28.36 43.74
C VAL A 15 -8.19 -28.62 43.27
N ALA A 16 -8.04 -29.29 42.12
CA ALA A 16 -6.78 -29.25 41.40
C ALA A 16 -6.55 -27.80 40.97
N SER A 17 -5.65 -27.10 41.66
CA SER A 17 -5.12 -25.84 41.18
C SER A 17 -4.32 -26.13 39.92
N ALA A 18 -4.95 -26.02 38.75
CA ALA A 18 -4.22 -25.84 37.52
C ALA A 18 -3.43 -24.53 37.67
N VAL A 19 -2.13 -24.65 37.91
CA VAL A 19 -1.20 -23.53 37.77
C VAL A 19 -1.15 -23.25 36.27
N ALA A 20 -2.08 -22.41 35.80
CA ALA A 20 -1.95 -21.80 34.50
C ALA A 20 -0.68 -20.95 34.54
N ASN A 21 0.35 -21.39 33.82
CA ASN A 21 1.46 -20.51 33.49
C ASN A 21 0.86 -19.24 32.86
N PRO A 22 1.35 -18.05 33.22
CA PRO A 22 0.88 -16.83 32.59
C PRO A 22 1.08 -16.98 31.09
N ILE A 23 -0.01 -16.87 30.34
CA ILE A 23 0.05 -16.72 28.89
C ILE A 23 0.86 -15.46 28.67
N GLU A 24 2.07 -15.60 28.13
CA GLU A 24 2.86 -14.46 27.67
C GLU A 24 1.96 -13.63 26.76
N GLN A 25 1.77 -12.37 27.13
CA GLN A 25 1.01 -11.44 26.30
C GLN A 25 1.66 -11.38 24.91
N PRO A 26 0.86 -11.33 23.82
CA PRO A 26 1.42 -11.16 22.50
C PRO A 26 2.27 -9.89 22.51
N SER A 27 3.54 -10.07 22.17
CA SER A 27 4.53 -9.01 22.03
C SER A 27 3.90 -7.86 21.23
N ALA A 28 3.96 -6.66 21.81
CA ALA A 28 3.38 -5.44 21.29
C ALA A 28 3.53 -5.34 19.77
N VAL A 29 2.39 -5.09 19.09
CA VAL A 29 2.35 -4.68 17.69
C VAL A 29 3.30 -3.50 17.54
N ARG A 30 4.43 -3.73 16.86
CA ARG A 30 5.45 -2.71 16.63
C ARG A 30 4.84 -1.64 15.72
N THR A 31 5.04 -0.37 16.06
CA THR A 31 4.42 0.74 15.35
C THR A 31 5.27 1.12 14.13
N VAL A 32 4.65 1.71 13.11
CA VAL A 32 5.35 2.28 11.94
C VAL A 32 6.40 3.32 12.35
N ALA A 33 6.19 4.01 13.46
CA ALA A 33 7.17 4.94 14.06
C ALA A 33 8.48 4.23 14.48
N ASP A 34 8.42 2.95 14.86
CA ASP A 34 9.61 2.15 15.19
C ASP A 34 10.40 1.73 13.95
N LEU A 35 9.75 1.67 12.79
CA LEU A 35 10.33 1.35 11.48
C LEU A 35 11.05 2.56 10.88
N ALA A 36 10.42 3.73 10.92
CA ALA A 36 10.97 4.97 10.39
C ALA A 36 12.24 5.41 11.14
N LYS A 37 12.24 5.25 12.48
CA LYS A 37 13.39 5.53 13.35
C LYS A 37 14.63 4.67 13.08
N ARG A 38 14.45 3.48 12.49
CA ARG A 38 15.51 2.48 12.29
C ARG A 38 16.21 2.56 10.93
N VAL A 39 15.57 3.12 9.91
CA VAL A 39 16.17 3.32 8.57
C VAL A 39 16.94 4.64 8.45
N GLY A 40 17.06 5.42 9.53
CA GLY A 40 17.74 6.73 9.52
C GLY A 40 16.97 7.81 8.74
N ILE A 41 15.78 7.48 8.24
CA ILE A 41 14.83 8.42 7.67
C ILE A 41 13.86 8.72 8.79
N GLU A 42 14.19 9.70 9.63
CA GLU A 42 13.16 10.32 10.46
C GLU A 42 12.19 10.99 9.48
N PRO A 43 10.95 10.50 9.33
CA PRO A 43 9.96 11.19 8.53
C PRO A 43 9.83 12.57 9.15
N SER A 44 10.16 13.62 8.39
CA SER A 44 9.96 14.95 8.92
C SER A 44 8.46 15.10 9.14
N ALA A 45 8.07 15.16 10.42
CA ALA A 45 6.78 15.70 10.81
C ALA A 45 6.63 17.00 10.05
N TYR A 46 5.47 17.20 9.39
CA TYR A 46 5.10 18.37 8.60
C TYR A 46 6.11 19.52 8.76
N PRO A 47 6.91 19.84 7.73
CA PRO A 47 8.15 20.60 7.91
C PRO A 47 7.99 22.01 8.53
N TYR A 48 6.76 22.45 8.80
CA TYR A 48 6.40 23.78 9.30
C TYR A 48 5.43 23.80 10.50
N GLY A 49 5.31 22.73 11.28
CA GLY A 49 4.44 22.67 12.48
C GLY A 49 4.35 21.28 13.10
N PRO A 50 3.55 21.06 14.16
CA PRO A 50 3.23 19.69 14.56
C PRO A 50 2.49 19.03 13.40
N ALA A 51 3.02 17.93 12.86
CA ALA A 51 2.26 17.07 11.98
C ALA A 51 0.99 16.64 12.70
N ASP A 52 -0.12 16.53 11.96
CA ASP A 52 -1.16 15.67 12.47
C ASP A 52 -0.60 14.26 12.57
N VAL A 53 -0.90 13.59 13.67
CA VAL A 53 -0.29 12.31 14.07
C VAL A 53 -0.49 11.17 13.06
N ASN A 54 -1.24 11.42 11.98
CA ASN A 54 -1.65 10.45 10.97
C ASN A 54 -1.38 10.90 9.51
N GLU A 55 -0.74 12.04 9.30
CA GLU A 55 -0.32 12.47 7.96
C GLU A 55 0.84 11.61 7.46
N PHE A 56 1.00 11.53 6.14
CA PHE A 56 2.22 11.02 5.53
C PHE A 56 3.43 11.88 5.90
N SER A 57 4.60 11.31 5.65
CA SER A 57 5.88 11.94 5.91
C SER A 57 6.42 12.69 4.70
N TYR A 58 7.27 13.70 4.95
CA TYR A 58 7.93 14.48 3.91
C TYR A 58 9.41 14.12 3.84
N GLN A 59 9.88 13.67 2.67
CA GLN A 59 11.28 13.32 2.41
C GLN A 59 11.90 14.21 1.32
N GLY A 60 13.10 14.74 1.58
CA GLY A 60 13.83 15.61 0.64
C GLY A 60 13.33 17.06 0.58
N TRP A 61 12.39 17.45 1.45
CA TRP A 61 11.85 18.82 1.49
C TRP A 61 12.75 19.77 2.31
N ASP A 62 13.15 20.90 1.74
CA ASP A 62 13.93 21.94 2.43
C ASP A 62 13.01 22.93 3.16
N PRO A 63 13.04 22.96 4.52
CA PRO A 63 12.20 23.88 5.28
C PRO A 63 12.55 25.37 5.13
N ASN A 64 13.67 25.70 4.50
CA ASN A 64 14.09 27.08 4.29
C ASN A 64 13.75 27.60 2.89
N ASP A 65 13.41 26.72 1.93
CA ASP A 65 13.03 27.12 0.57
C ASP A 65 11.55 27.49 0.51
N ALA A 66 11.26 28.78 0.33
CA ALA A 66 9.89 29.31 0.36
C ALA A 66 8.92 28.64 -0.65
N GLY A 67 9.42 28.18 -1.80
CA GLY A 67 8.61 27.45 -2.78
C GLY A 67 8.20 26.08 -2.27
N GLN A 68 9.17 25.31 -1.76
CA GLN A 68 8.91 24.02 -1.14
C GLN A 68 8.02 24.14 0.10
N ARG A 69 8.12 25.24 0.86
CA ARG A 69 7.19 25.52 1.97
C ARG A 69 5.76 25.66 1.48
N ALA A 70 5.55 26.40 0.40
CA ALA A 70 4.22 26.63 -0.16
C ALA A 70 3.62 25.33 -0.72
N ASP A 71 4.42 24.54 -1.43
CA ASP A 71 4.01 23.25 -1.98
C ASP A 71 3.67 22.23 -0.87
N ALA A 72 4.48 22.12 0.19
CA ALA A 72 4.18 21.22 1.30
C ALA A 72 2.94 21.67 2.09
N LEU A 73 2.75 22.98 2.32
CA LEU A 73 1.53 23.50 2.93
C LEU A 73 0.29 23.16 2.08
N LYS A 74 0.44 23.19 0.75
CA LYS A 74 -0.63 22.78 -0.17
C LYS A 74 -0.97 21.31 -0.01
N LEU A 75 0.03 20.42 -0.02
CA LEU A 75 -0.15 18.98 0.19
C LEU A 75 -0.77 18.66 1.56
N HIS A 76 -0.31 19.34 2.62
CA HIS A 76 -0.88 19.22 3.97
C HIS A 76 -2.37 19.62 4.01
N ASN A 77 -2.73 20.73 3.36
CA ASN A 77 -4.13 21.11 3.23
C ASN A 77 -4.93 20.08 2.42
N ALA A 78 -4.36 19.58 1.32
CA ALA A 78 -4.98 18.55 0.50
C ALA A 78 -5.20 17.23 1.27
N TRP A 79 -4.37 16.89 2.24
CA TRP A 79 -4.52 15.69 3.08
C TRP A 79 -5.83 15.69 3.90
N TYR A 80 -6.25 16.83 4.45
CA TYR A 80 -7.55 16.91 5.12
C TYR A 80 -8.72 16.78 4.14
N ASP A 81 -8.59 17.36 2.95
CA ASP A 81 -9.61 17.26 1.91
C ASP A 81 -9.70 15.80 1.41
N TRP A 82 -8.56 15.13 1.25
CA TRP A 82 -8.43 13.71 0.93
C TRP A 82 -9.09 12.84 2.02
N SER A 83 -8.83 13.11 3.30
CA SER A 83 -9.45 12.38 4.41
C SER A 83 -10.98 12.47 4.37
N ASN A 84 -11.51 13.65 4.05
CA ASN A 84 -12.95 13.83 3.85
C ASN A 84 -13.46 13.09 2.59
N MET A 85 -12.71 13.11 1.48
CA MET A 85 -13.07 12.38 0.26
C MET A 85 -13.17 10.87 0.51
N VAL A 86 -12.18 10.27 1.18
CA VAL A 86 -12.20 8.84 1.55
C VAL A 86 -13.42 8.55 2.41
N ALA A 87 -13.69 9.37 3.43
CA ALA A 87 -14.81 9.15 4.34
C ALA A 87 -16.17 9.28 3.66
N PHE A 88 -16.33 10.28 2.80
CA PHE A 88 -17.57 10.46 2.06
C PHE A 88 -17.75 9.37 0.99
N ALA A 89 -16.70 8.98 0.27
CA ALA A 89 -16.74 7.84 -0.65
C ALA A 89 -17.17 6.55 0.05
N TRP A 90 -16.61 6.29 1.24
CA TRP A 90 -16.99 5.12 2.03
C TRP A 90 -18.47 5.16 2.39
N ALA A 91 -18.99 6.33 2.80
CA ALA A 91 -20.40 6.49 3.13
C ALA A 91 -21.34 6.30 1.92
N GLU A 92 -20.94 6.76 0.73
CA GLU A 92 -21.68 6.51 -0.51
C GLU A 92 -21.69 5.01 -0.85
N ALA A 93 -20.56 4.30 -0.64
CA ALA A 93 -20.46 2.85 -0.83
C ALA A 93 -21.29 2.05 0.17
N ASP A 94 -21.27 2.42 1.46
CA ASP A 94 -22.06 1.78 2.52
C ASP A 94 -23.57 1.86 2.26
N GLN A 95 -24.02 3.00 1.72
CA GLN A 95 -25.43 3.23 1.39
C GLN A 95 -25.78 2.80 -0.05
N VAL A 96 -24.79 2.40 -0.85
CA VAL A 96 -24.93 2.05 -2.27
C VAL A 96 -25.76 3.11 -3.03
N THR A 97 -25.41 4.38 -2.85
CA THR A 97 -26.13 5.52 -3.42
C THR A 97 -26.02 5.59 -4.95
N ASP A 98 -26.75 6.49 -5.59
CA ASP A 98 -26.61 6.74 -7.03
C ASP A 98 -25.22 7.29 -7.39
N THR A 99 -24.59 8.05 -6.49
CA THR A 99 -23.19 8.48 -6.66
C THR A 99 -22.24 7.29 -6.64
N PHE A 100 -22.43 6.34 -5.72
CA PHE A 100 -21.64 5.11 -5.74
C PHE A 100 -21.86 4.30 -7.02
N LYS A 101 -23.12 4.07 -7.41
CA LYS A 101 -23.49 3.27 -8.59
C LYS A 101 -22.99 3.85 -9.91
N ARG A 102 -22.70 5.16 -9.95
CA ARG A 102 -22.06 5.79 -11.10
C ARG A 102 -20.65 5.25 -11.32
N TRP A 103 -19.88 5.10 -10.25
CA TRP A 103 -18.46 4.76 -10.30
C TRP A 103 -18.16 3.27 -10.11
N PHE A 104 -19.05 2.52 -9.47
CA PHE A 104 -18.86 1.10 -9.19
C PHE A 104 -20.18 0.34 -9.32
N ASP A 105 -20.09 -0.96 -9.63
CA ASP A 105 -21.25 -1.83 -9.56
C ASP A 105 -21.74 -1.99 -8.10
N ALA A 106 -23.05 -2.10 -7.91
CA ALA A 106 -23.65 -2.26 -6.58
C ALA A 106 -23.08 -3.47 -5.81
N SER A 107 -22.71 -4.53 -6.51
CA SER A 107 -22.11 -5.73 -5.92
C SER A 107 -20.70 -5.50 -5.36
N ASN A 108 -19.99 -4.48 -5.85
CA ASN A 108 -18.63 -4.15 -5.42
C ASN A 108 -18.58 -3.25 -4.18
N ALA A 109 -19.72 -2.92 -3.57
CA ALA A 109 -19.80 -1.98 -2.44
C ALA A 109 -18.89 -2.39 -1.27
N GLN A 110 -18.87 -3.67 -0.90
CA GLN A 110 -18.02 -4.14 0.19
C GLN A 110 -16.52 -4.09 -0.18
N ASP A 111 -16.17 -4.40 -1.42
CA ASP A 111 -14.77 -4.37 -1.87
C ASP A 111 -14.22 -2.93 -1.90
N VAL A 112 -15.02 -1.98 -2.39
CA VAL A 112 -14.66 -0.56 -2.36
C VAL A 112 -14.49 -0.07 -0.91
N LYS A 113 -15.38 -0.49 0.01
CA LYS A 113 -15.24 -0.18 1.44
C LYS A 113 -13.95 -0.77 2.01
N ASN A 114 -13.62 -2.02 1.67
CA ASN A 114 -12.39 -2.67 2.12
C ASN A 114 -11.14 -1.88 1.70
N VAL A 115 -11.11 -1.34 0.47
CA VAL A 115 -10.02 -0.48 -0.02
C VAL A 115 -9.93 0.80 0.78
N LEU A 116 -11.04 1.52 0.95
CA LEU A 116 -11.08 2.79 1.68
C LEU A 116 -10.75 2.60 3.18
N GLU A 117 -11.13 1.47 3.77
CA GLU A 117 -10.79 1.05 5.14
C GLU A 117 -9.29 0.77 5.36
N LYS A 118 -8.50 0.54 4.31
CA LYS A 118 -7.04 0.49 4.42
C LYS A 118 -6.40 1.86 4.56
N MET A 119 -7.09 2.91 4.12
CA MET A 119 -6.59 4.28 4.16
C MET A 119 -6.95 5.00 5.47
N MET A 120 -8.05 4.63 6.11
CA MET A 120 -8.48 5.20 7.39
C MET A 120 -9.09 4.14 8.30
N THR A 121 -8.88 4.28 9.61
CA THR A 121 -9.58 3.47 10.63
C THR A 121 -10.91 4.10 11.05
N GLY A 122 -11.79 3.24 11.56
CA GLY A 122 -12.94 3.68 12.35
C GLY A 122 -14.19 4.02 11.55
N PHE A 123 -14.48 3.33 10.45
CA PHE A 123 -15.69 3.62 9.67
C PHE A 123 -17.00 3.12 10.29
N ALA A 124 -16.98 2.10 11.15
CA ALA A 124 -18.18 1.56 11.78
C ALA A 124 -18.77 2.52 12.85
N GLY A 125 -19.67 3.41 12.41
CA GLY A 125 -20.50 4.26 13.28
C GLY A 125 -19.82 5.49 13.90
N ILE A 126 -18.78 6.06 13.28
CA ILE A 126 -17.90 7.04 13.98
C ILE A 126 -18.01 8.50 13.47
N PRO A 127 -18.06 9.47 14.40
CA PRO A 127 -17.98 10.92 14.18
C PRO A 127 -16.66 11.53 13.70
N GLN A 128 -15.53 10.79 13.61
CA GLN A 128 -14.21 11.26 13.10
C GLN A 128 -13.33 10.05 12.69
N PRO A 129 -13.36 9.60 11.42
CA PRO A 129 -12.44 8.57 10.92
C PRO A 129 -10.99 9.05 10.95
N THR A 130 -10.04 8.14 11.22
CA THR A 130 -8.63 8.49 11.46
C THR A 130 -7.73 7.95 10.34
N PRO A 131 -7.02 8.79 9.58
CA PRO A 131 -6.10 8.35 8.52
C PRO A 131 -5.03 7.37 8.99
N MET A 132 -4.58 6.48 8.09
CA MET A 132 -3.48 5.52 8.32
C MET A 132 -2.30 5.73 7.37
N MET A 133 -2.09 6.97 6.91
CA MET A 133 -1.06 7.28 5.91
C MET A 133 0.31 7.53 6.53
N THR A 134 0.53 7.19 7.80
CA THR A 134 1.81 7.47 8.50
C THR A 134 3.02 6.76 7.89
N SER A 135 2.79 5.65 7.19
CA SER A 135 3.83 4.90 6.47
C SER A 135 4.01 5.38 5.02
N TRP A 136 3.24 6.39 4.59
CA TRP A 136 3.45 7.02 3.30
C TRP A 136 4.54 8.08 3.35
N ILE A 137 5.27 8.20 2.26
CA ILE A 137 6.40 9.12 2.10
C ILE A 137 6.16 9.96 0.84
N CYS A 138 5.94 11.25 1.03
CA CYS A 138 5.91 12.24 -0.03
C CYS A 138 7.34 12.67 -0.36
N GLU A 139 7.84 12.20 -1.49
CA GLU A 139 9.17 12.53 -2.00
C GLU A 139 9.14 13.89 -2.68
N ARG A 140 10.05 14.79 -2.29
CA ARG A 140 10.19 16.10 -2.96
C ARG A 140 10.70 15.97 -4.38
N ASP A 141 11.68 15.09 -4.56
CA ASP A 141 12.38 14.88 -5.82
C ASP A 141 11.67 13.80 -6.65
N ASP A 142 11.78 13.92 -7.97
CA ASP A 142 11.31 12.89 -8.90
C ASP A 142 12.25 11.68 -8.87
N ILE A 143 12.15 10.88 -7.81
CA ILE A 143 13.03 9.74 -7.51
C ILE A 143 12.98 8.63 -8.57
N LYS A 144 11.98 8.64 -9.46
CA LYS A 144 11.83 7.69 -10.57
C LYS A 144 12.00 8.31 -11.95
N GLY A 145 12.21 9.62 -12.07
CA GLY A 145 12.26 10.30 -13.36
C GLY A 145 10.97 10.15 -14.16
N GLN A 146 9.83 10.02 -13.47
CA GLN A 146 8.53 9.70 -14.06
C GLN A 146 7.69 10.94 -14.35
N CYS A 147 8.08 12.12 -13.89
CA CYS A 147 7.32 13.32 -14.18
C CYS A 147 7.39 13.68 -15.66
N THR A 148 6.21 13.89 -16.23
CA THR A 148 6.01 14.40 -17.58
C THR A 148 5.22 15.71 -17.50
N PRO A 149 5.12 16.48 -18.59
CA PRO A 149 4.31 17.70 -18.61
C PRO A 149 2.83 17.50 -18.31
N SER A 150 2.32 16.27 -18.38
CA SER A 150 0.90 15.94 -18.18
C SER A 150 0.65 15.03 -16.97
N ARG A 151 1.68 14.40 -16.40
CA ARG A 151 1.55 13.57 -15.19
C ARG A 151 1.34 14.44 -13.95
N ASN A 152 0.32 14.13 -13.17
CA ASN A 152 0.02 14.86 -11.94
C ASN A 152 0.86 14.36 -10.75
N ALA A 153 0.92 13.04 -10.57
CA ALA A 153 1.68 12.40 -9.51
C ALA A 153 2.04 10.97 -9.93
N TYR A 154 2.77 10.26 -9.08
CA TYR A 154 2.93 8.82 -9.17
C TYR A 154 3.22 8.21 -7.81
N SER A 155 2.96 6.91 -7.70
CA SER A 155 3.23 6.10 -6.53
C SER A 155 4.22 4.97 -6.83
N VAL A 156 5.07 4.65 -5.87
CA VAL A 156 5.88 3.44 -5.85
C VAL A 156 5.17 2.43 -4.98
N SER A 157 4.34 1.61 -5.63
CA SER A 157 3.32 0.74 -5.02
C SER A 157 3.82 -0.15 -3.87
N ASN A 158 5.06 -0.62 -3.91
CA ASN A 158 5.64 -1.48 -2.88
C ASN A 158 6.44 -0.75 -1.77
N LYS A 159 6.63 0.57 -1.89
CA LYS A 159 7.42 1.35 -0.92
C LYS A 159 6.60 2.33 -0.09
N GLY A 160 5.33 2.53 -0.42
CA GLY A 160 4.54 3.60 0.18
C GLY A 160 5.11 4.98 -0.11
N GLN A 161 5.88 5.12 -1.19
CA GLN A 161 6.40 6.41 -1.63
C GLN A 161 5.49 6.95 -2.72
N PHE A 162 5.29 8.26 -2.73
CA PHE A 162 4.60 8.95 -3.81
C PHE A 162 5.26 10.30 -4.05
N HIS A 163 5.07 10.81 -5.25
CA HIS A 163 5.63 12.09 -5.68
C HIS A 163 4.59 12.87 -6.47
N PHE A 164 4.42 14.15 -6.13
CA PHE A 164 3.60 15.06 -6.92
C PHE A 164 4.47 15.78 -7.95
N CYS A 165 4.16 15.57 -9.22
CA CYS A 165 4.80 16.26 -10.33
C CYS A 165 4.33 17.72 -10.42
N PRO A 166 5.05 18.58 -11.16
CA PRO A 166 4.67 19.99 -11.28
C PRO A 166 3.21 20.24 -11.70
N PRO A 167 2.62 19.50 -12.67
CA PRO A 167 1.19 19.64 -13.01
C PRO A 167 0.26 19.33 -11.83
N GLY A 168 0.55 18.28 -11.04
CA GLY A 168 -0.27 17.93 -9.88
C GLY A 168 -0.17 18.94 -8.75
N LEU A 169 1.03 19.51 -8.52
CA LEU A 169 1.21 20.63 -7.59
C LEU A 169 0.51 21.91 -8.08
N ALA A 170 0.26 22.06 -9.38
CA ALA A 170 -0.47 23.19 -9.93
C ALA A 170 -2.00 23.09 -9.74
N LEU A 171 -2.54 21.88 -9.57
CA LEU A 171 -3.98 21.66 -9.32
C LEU A 171 -4.47 22.43 -8.08
N PRO A 172 -5.74 22.89 -8.04
CA PRO A 172 -6.28 23.55 -6.85
C PRO A 172 -6.43 22.57 -5.67
N ASN A 173 -6.53 23.08 -4.44
CA ASN A 173 -7.07 22.28 -3.33
C ASN A 173 -8.59 22.16 -3.49
N ALA A 174 -9.17 21.03 -3.09
CA ALA A 174 -10.61 20.80 -3.24
C ALA A 174 -11.47 21.75 -2.41
N ARG A 175 -10.97 22.18 -1.24
CA ARG A 175 -11.64 23.20 -0.41
C ARG A 175 -11.82 24.54 -1.13
N ASP A 176 -10.93 24.90 -2.05
CA ASP A 176 -10.93 26.19 -2.75
C ASP A 176 -11.88 26.20 -3.95
N LEU A 177 -12.23 25.02 -4.48
CA LEU A 177 -13.19 24.88 -5.58
C LEU A 177 -14.63 25.05 -5.10
N THR A 178 -15.39 25.87 -5.80
CA THR A 178 -16.84 26.08 -5.61
C THR A 178 -17.63 25.40 -6.72
N CYS A 179 -18.95 25.26 -6.57
CA CYS A 179 -19.77 24.67 -7.63
C CYS A 179 -19.76 25.49 -8.93
N ALA A 180 -19.37 26.77 -8.90
CA ALA A 180 -19.23 27.60 -10.10
C ALA A 180 -17.93 27.34 -10.87
N ASP A 181 -16.91 26.76 -10.21
CA ASP A 181 -15.65 26.36 -10.84
C ASP A 181 -15.74 25.00 -11.53
N LEU A 182 -16.80 24.24 -11.23
CA LEU A 182 -17.08 22.91 -11.74
C LEU A 182 -18.10 22.95 -12.88
N ASP A 183 -18.09 21.92 -13.73
CA ASP A 183 -19.14 21.72 -14.72
C ASP A 183 -20.42 21.14 -14.07
N ALA A 184 -21.56 21.31 -14.75
CA ALA A 184 -22.84 20.72 -14.31
C ALA A 184 -22.89 19.18 -14.46
N PHE A 185 -21.91 18.60 -15.15
CA PHE A 185 -21.65 17.18 -15.27
C PHE A 185 -20.27 16.90 -14.68
N ILE A 186 -20.00 15.64 -14.32
CA ILE A 186 -18.66 15.27 -13.80
C ILE A 186 -17.64 15.35 -14.93
N SER A 187 -16.58 16.12 -14.69
CA SER A 187 -15.47 16.34 -15.62
C SER A 187 -14.12 16.40 -14.89
N SER A 188 -13.05 16.56 -15.66
CA SER A 188 -11.69 16.78 -15.17
C SER A 188 -11.57 18.01 -14.25
N LYS A 189 -12.48 18.98 -14.31
CA LYS A 189 -12.48 20.15 -13.42
C LYS A 189 -12.66 19.82 -11.95
N MET A 190 -13.14 18.62 -11.63
CA MET A 190 -13.24 18.14 -10.25
C MET A 190 -11.88 17.72 -9.67
N LYS A 191 -10.87 17.51 -10.53
CA LYS A 191 -9.52 17.13 -10.12
C LYS A 191 -8.90 18.24 -9.28
N SER A 192 -8.24 17.81 -8.21
CA SER A 192 -7.61 18.63 -7.19
C SER A 192 -6.42 17.85 -6.65
N VAL A 193 -5.57 18.50 -5.85
CA VAL A 193 -4.47 17.80 -5.16
C VAL A 193 -4.98 16.62 -4.33
N ALA A 194 -6.13 16.78 -3.65
CA ALA A 194 -6.76 15.72 -2.85
C ALA A 194 -7.31 14.56 -3.68
N PHE A 195 -7.90 14.86 -4.84
CA PHE A 195 -8.32 13.84 -5.81
C PHE A 195 -7.12 13.01 -6.27
N THR A 196 -6.03 13.67 -6.65
CA THR A 196 -4.80 13.00 -7.09
C THR A 196 -4.22 12.17 -5.94
N MET A 197 -4.20 12.69 -4.72
CA MET A 197 -3.75 11.94 -3.55
C MET A 197 -4.61 10.69 -3.31
N LEU A 198 -5.92 10.76 -3.53
CA LEU A 198 -6.82 9.61 -3.38
C LEU A 198 -6.54 8.56 -4.44
N HIS A 199 -6.44 8.98 -5.70
CA HIS A 199 -6.03 8.14 -6.81
C HIS A 199 -4.72 7.40 -6.48
N GLU A 200 -3.66 8.14 -6.18
CA GLU A 200 -2.34 7.59 -5.86
C GLU A 200 -2.42 6.62 -4.67
N SER A 201 -3.24 6.92 -3.66
CA SER A 201 -3.38 6.08 -2.47
C SER A 201 -3.90 4.68 -2.75
N THR A 202 -4.66 4.51 -3.83
CA THR A 202 -5.16 3.19 -4.21
C THR A 202 -4.10 2.29 -4.84
N HIS A 203 -3.05 2.85 -5.46
CA HIS A 203 -1.95 2.08 -6.04
C HIS A 203 -1.00 1.49 -4.99
N TRP A 204 -1.12 1.90 -3.72
CA TRP A 204 -0.27 1.33 -2.69
C TRP A 204 -0.70 -0.09 -2.34
N GLN A 205 0.25 -1.02 -2.29
CA GLN A 205 -0.05 -2.44 -2.08
C GLN A 205 -0.69 -2.72 -0.71
N LEU A 206 -0.36 -1.94 0.32
CA LEU A 206 -1.04 -2.07 1.63
C LEU A 206 -2.49 -1.55 1.61
N VAL A 207 -2.93 -0.98 0.50
CA VAL A 207 -4.28 -0.49 0.25
C VAL A 207 -4.98 -1.36 -0.79
N GLY A 208 -4.64 -1.24 -2.07
CA GLY A 208 -5.33 -1.93 -3.16
C GLY A 208 -5.18 -3.45 -3.06
N ASP A 209 -3.95 -3.94 -3.16
CA ASP A 209 -3.63 -5.37 -3.15
C ASP A 209 -4.07 -6.03 -1.82
N ALA A 210 -3.82 -5.37 -0.70
CA ALA A 210 -4.20 -5.88 0.62
C ALA A 210 -5.72 -5.91 0.86
N ALA A 211 -6.51 -5.15 0.10
CA ALA A 211 -7.97 -5.16 0.18
C ALA A 211 -8.60 -6.13 -0.82
N LEU A 212 -8.07 -6.19 -2.05
CA LEU A 212 -8.70 -6.90 -3.16
C LEU A 212 -8.00 -8.20 -3.57
N GLY A 213 -6.78 -8.44 -3.08
CA GLY A 213 -5.91 -9.53 -3.56
C GLY A 213 -5.41 -9.31 -4.99
N GLN A 214 -5.61 -8.12 -5.56
CA GLN A 214 -5.19 -7.73 -6.91
C GLN A 214 -4.83 -6.25 -6.92
N HIS A 215 -3.92 -5.88 -7.82
CA HIS A 215 -3.42 -4.52 -7.92
C HIS A 215 -4.46 -3.57 -8.54
N ILE A 216 -4.61 -2.38 -7.94
CA ILE A 216 -5.39 -1.29 -8.54
C ILE A 216 -4.49 -0.55 -9.54
N THR A 217 -4.98 -0.40 -10.76
CA THR A 217 -4.24 0.12 -11.92
C THR A 217 -4.98 1.31 -12.53
N ASP A 218 -4.45 1.87 -13.62
CA ASP A 218 -5.11 2.93 -14.38
C ASP A 218 -5.74 2.40 -15.66
N LYS A 219 -7.00 1.99 -15.55
CA LYS A 219 -7.79 1.50 -16.69
C LYS A 219 -8.35 2.63 -17.55
N ALA A 220 -8.63 3.79 -16.95
CA ALA A 220 -9.15 4.97 -17.61
C ALA A 220 -8.89 6.22 -16.77
N TYR A 221 -8.81 7.40 -17.42
CA TYR A 221 -8.51 8.68 -16.77
C TYR A 221 -9.64 9.71 -16.85
N ALA A 222 -10.22 9.86 -18.05
CA ALA A 222 -11.33 10.78 -18.23
C ALA A 222 -12.58 10.26 -17.52
N ALA A 223 -13.39 11.18 -16.98
CA ALA A 223 -14.60 10.85 -16.24
C ALA A 223 -15.55 9.95 -17.05
N TYR A 224 -15.70 10.23 -18.34
CA TYR A 224 -16.54 9.44 -19.25
C TYR A 224 -16.01 8.03 -19.45
N ASP A 225 -14.70 7.86 -19.64
CA ASP A 225 -14.10 6.54 -19.84
C ASP A 225 -14.19 5.70 -18.56
N CYS A 226 -13.88 6.30 -17.40
CA CYS A 226 -14.04 5.67 -16.08
C CYS A 226 -15.48 5.22 -15.80
N PHE A 227 -16.45 6.04 -16.22
CA PHE A 227 -17.87 5.73 -16.08
C PHE A 227 -18.33 4.56 -16.96
N ASN A 228 -17.71 4.37 -18.13
CA ASN A 228 -18.07 3.33 -19.09
C ASN A 228 -17.24 2.03 -18.98
N LEU A 229 -16.27 1.97 -18.07
CA LEU A 229 -15.58 0.72 -17.75
C LEU A 229 -16.56 -0.38 -17.33
N ASP A 230 -16.21 -1.63 -17.64
CA ASP A 230 -16.96 -2.78 -17.13
C ASP A 230 -16.81 -2.88 -15.58
N PRO A 231 -17.75 -3.57 -14.89
CA PRO A 231 -17.74 -3.67 -13.43
C PRO A 231 -16.41 -4.11 -12.80
N ALA A 232 -15.70 -5.06 -13.43
CA ALA A 232 -14.44 -5.56 -12.90
C ALA A 232 -13.33 -4.51 -13.08
N SER A 233 -13.26 -3.88 -14.25
CA SER A 233 -12.31 -2.80 -14.51
C SER A 233 -12.55 -1.57 -13.63
N LYS A 234 -13.80 -1.21 -13.34
CA LYS A 234 -14.12 -0.13 -12.39
C LYS A 234 -13.52 -0.39 -11.02
N LEU A 235 -13.64 -1.62 -10.50
CA LEU A 235 -13.14 -2.01 -9.18
C LEU A 235 -11.62 -1.83 -9.05
N ILE A 236 -10.86 -2.08 -10.12
CA ILE A 236 -9.39 -1.97 -10.15
C ILE A 236 -8.89 -0.72 -10.89
N ASN A 237 -9.72 0.31 -11.03
CA ASN A 237 -9.30 1.58 -11.61
C ASN A 237 -9.15 2.67 -10.54
N ALA A 238 -7.94 3.17 -10.32
CA ALA A 238 -7.65 4.20 -9.31
C ALA A 238 -8.52 5.46 -9.50
N GLN A 239 -8.77 5.84 -10.75
CA GLN A 239 -9.58 7.02 -11.06
C GLN A 239 -11.05 6.89 -10.67
N ASN A 240 -11.62 5.69 -10.67
CA ASN A 240 -12.99 5.49 -10.18
C ASN A 240 -13.11 5.83 -8.68
N TYR A 241 -12.07 5.54 -7.87
CA TYR A 241 -12.02 5.95 -6.47
C TYR A 241 -11.86 7.48 -6.33
N GLY A 242 -10.97 8.07 -7.13
CA GLY A 242 -10.78 9.52 -7.18
C GLY A 242 -12.08 10.27 -7.48
N TYR A 243 -12.82 9.85 -8.52
CA TYR A 243 -14.08 10.48 -8.90
C TYR A 243 -15.20 10.23 -7.89
N LEU A 244 -15.30 9.04 -7.32
CA LEU A 244 -16.24 8.76 -6.23
C LEU A 244 -16.01 9.71 -5.04
N GLY A 245 -14.75 9.83 -4.60
CA GLY A 245 -14.38 10.72 -3.49
C GLY A 245 -14.65 12.19 -3.77
N ALA A 246 -14.25 12.68 -4.95
CA ALA A 246 -14.49 14.06 -5.34
C ALA A 246 -15.97 14.38 -5.49
N GLU A 247 -16.76 13.53 -6.16
CA GLU A 247 -18.20 13.75 -6.29
C GLU A 247 -18.89 13.78 -4.92
N ALA A 248 -18.60 12.81 -4.06
CA ALA A 248 -19.15 12.75 -2.71
C ALA A 248 -18.79 14.03 -1.92
N TYR A 249 -17.54 14.48 -2.01
CA TYR A 249 -17.07 15.71 -1.36
C TYR A 249 -17.79 16.97 -1.85
N TYR A 250 -17.88 17.19 -3.16
CA TYR A 250 -18.54 18.39 -3.69
C TYR A 250 -20.07 18.36 -3.51
N LYS A 251 -20.70 17.19 -3.49
CA LYS A 251 -22.12 17.07 -3.10
C LYS A 251 -22.37 17.56 -1.68
N ARG A 252 -21.46 17.30 -0.73
CA ARG A 252 -21.55 17.85 0.63
C ARG A 252 -21.42 19.38 0.67
N LYS A 253 -20.78 19.99 -0.33
CA LYS A 253 -20.75 21.45 -0.54
C LYS A 253 -21.97 22.00 -1.28
N GLY A 254 -22.94 21.15 -1.62
CA GLY A 254 -24.18 21.55 -2.29
C GLY A 254 -24.12 21.51 -3.83
N CYS A 255 -23.06 20.96 -4.41
CA CYS A 255 -22.98 20.80 -5.87
C CYS A 255 -23.84 19.62 -6.35
N THR A 256 -24.36 19.72 -7.56
CA THR A 256 -25.14 18.66 -8.21
C THR A 256 -24.54 18.35 -9.56
N PHE A 257 -24.39 17.06 -9.88
CA PHE A 257 -23.78 16.62 -11.13
C PHE A 257 -24.66 15.62 -11.87
N SER A 258 -24.79 15.81 -13.18
CA SER A 258 -25.23 14.75 -14.08
C SER A 258 -24.07 13.80 -14.43
N ASP A 259 -24.40 12.68 -15.05
CA ASP A 259 -23.41 11.71 -15.53
C ASP A 259 -22.40 12.38 -16.48
N PRO A 260 -21.15 11.87 -16.54
CA PRO A 260 -20.15 12.38 -17.45
C PRO A 260 -20.66 12.32 -18.89
N THR A 261 -20.37 13.36 -19.67
CA THR A 261 -20.68 13.36 -21.10
C THR A 261 -19.43 12.95 -21.89
N PRO A 262 -19.57 12.33 -23.09
CA PRO A 262 -18.44 12.15 -23.98
C PRO A 262 -17.95 13.55 -24.39
N VAL A 263 -16.88 14.01 -23.76
CA VAL A 263 -16.24 15.27 -24.12
C VAL A 263 -15.19 14.97 -25.20
N ALA A 264 -14.96 15.92 -26.10
CA ALA A 264 -13.74 15.88 -26.91
C ALA A 264 -12.55 15.77 -25.95
N ILE A 265 -11.72 14.73 -26.15
CA ILE A 265 -10.59 14.34 -25.32
C ILE A 265 -9.98 15.56 -24.63
N ASP A 266 -10.04 15.61 -23.31
CA ASP A 266 -9.38 16.67 -22.55
C ASP A 266 -7.87 16.52 -22.80
N PRO A 267 -7.18 17.53 -23.37
CA PRO A 267 -5.74 17.47 -23.57
C PRO A 267 -4.97 17.20 -22.27
N ASP A 268 -5.54 17.53 -21.11
CA ASP A 268 -4.96 17.26 -19.79
C ASP A 268 -5.16 15.79 -19.34
N ASP A 269 -6.00 15.01 -20.05
CA ASP A 269 -6.19 13.56 -19.87
C ASP A 269 -5.33 12.71 -20.83
N ILE A 270 -4.61 13.31 -21.79
CA ILE A 270 -3.89 12.56 -22.85
C ILE A 270 -2.58 11.95 -22.39
N GLY A 271 -2.06 12.31 -21.22
CA GLY A 271 -0.77 11.78 -20.81
C GLY A 271 -0.68 11.55 -19.34
N SER A 272 -0.76 10.30 -18.93
CA SER A 272 0.15 9.74 -17.94
C SER A 272 -0.38 8.35 -17.59
N ASP A 273 0.31 7.29 -18.04
CA ASP A 273 0.65 6.11 -17.20
C ASP A 273 0.17 4.76 -17.69
N ASP A 274 -0.22 4.65 -18.96
CA ASP A 274 -0.14 3.37 -19.66
C ASP A 274 1.34 3.03 -19.97
N PHE A 275 2.15 2.89 -18.93
CA PHE A 275 2.93 1.68 -18.83
C PHE A 275 1.99 0.60 -18.24
N SER A 276 1.01 0.14 -19.03
CA SER A 276 1.17 -1.26 -19.41
C SER A 276 2.60 -1.34 -19.92
N VAL A 277 3.50 -1.75 -19.02
CA VAL A 277 4.60 -2.59 -19.43
C VAL A 277 3.85 -3.61 -20.27
N SER A 278 3.86 -3.46 -21.60
CA SER A 278 3.22 -4.40 -22.51
C SER A 278 3.66 -5.75 -21.98
N PRO A 279 2.75 -6.54 -21.38
CA PRO A 279 3.05 -7.42 -20.24
C PRO A 279 4.36 -8.08 -20.54
N ALA A 280 5.44 -7.67 -19.85
CA ALA A 280 6.78 -7.94 -20.37
C ALA A 280 6.81 -9.42 -20.65
N THR A 281 6.96 -9.78 -21.92
CA THR A 281 6.62 -11.13 -22.37
C THR A 281 7.55 -12.08 -21.64
N PHE A 282 7.05 -12.76 -20.63
CA PHE A 282 7.81 -13.73 -19.87
C PHE A 282 7.56 -15.10 -20.48
N ALA A 283 8.57 -15.96 -20.48
CA ALA A 283 8.38 -17.35 -20.83
C ALA A 283 7.73 -18.09 -19.66
N SER A 284 6.47 -18.52 -19.84
CA SER A 284 5.81 -19.44 -18.92
C SER A 284 6.55 -20.78 -18.86
N GLY A 285 6.60 -21.39 -17.69
CA GLY A 285 7.18 -22.68 -17.40
C GLY A 285 7.71 -22.73 -15.97
N TRP A 286 8.93 -23.25 -15.82
CA TRP A 286 9.60 -23.30 -14.52
C TRP A 286 10.44 -22.03 -14.32
N CYS A 287 9.89 -21.05 -13.61
CA CYS A 287 10.61 -19.85 -13.20
C CYS A 287 11.64 -20.16 -12.10
N GLY A 288 12.64 -19.29 -11.97
CA GLY A 288 13.66 -19.35 -10.92
C GLY A 288 13.65 -18.12 -10.02
N ILE A 289 13.97 -18.29 -8.75
CA ILE A 289 14.29 -17.22 -7.80
C ILE A 289 15.70 -17.49 -7.29
N HIS A 290 16.60 -16.54 -7.53
CA HIS A 290 17.89 -16.48 -6.87
C HIS A 290 17.79 -15.52 -5.69
N VAL A 291 18.31 -15.92 -4.54
CA VAL A 291 18.27 -15.13 -3.31
C VAL A 291 19.66 -15.08 -2.69
N THR A 292 20.15 -13.88 -2.41
CA THR A 292 21.21 -13.65 -1.42
C THR A 292 20.55 -13.08 -0.17
N GLN A 293 20.70 -13.76 0.96
CA GLN A 293 20.25 -13.29 2.27
C GLN A 293 21.45 -12.87 3.10
N TYR A 294 21.42 -11.64 3.61
CA TYR A 294 22.46 -11.07 4.47
C TYR A 294 22.03 -11.13 5.94
N GLN A 295 22.92 -11.57 6.83
CA GLN A 295 22.65 -11.73 8.28
C GLN A 295 22.35 -10.39 8.95
N LYS A 296 21.52 -10.44 9.98
CA LYS A 296 21.25 -9.30 10.87
C LYS A 296 22.55 -8.84 11.54
N ASN A 297 22.74 -7.52 11.66
CA ASN A 297 23.83 -6.92 12.44
C ASN A 297 25.27 -7.34 12.07
N GLU A 298 25.51 -7.89 10.87
CA GLU A 298 26.86 -8.23 10.41
C GLU A 298 27.45 -7.08 9.58
N PRO A 299 28.39 -6.28 10.14
CA PRO A 299 28.94 -5.13 9.44
C PRO A 299 29.83 -5.57 8.27
N GLY A 300 29.58 -5.01 7.09
CA GLY A 300 30.43 -5.19 5.91
C GLY A 300 30.10 -6.40 5.02
N SER A 301 29.07 -7.19 5.34
CA SER A 301 28.66 -8.37 4.55
C SER A 301 27.69 -8.07 3.39
N CYS A 302 27.18 -6.84 3.29
CA CYS A 302 26.16 -6.42 2.33
C CYS A 302 26.25 -4.91 2.01
N PRO A 303 25.54 -4.43 0.98
CA PRO A 303 25.64 -3.04 0.51
C PRO A 303 25.16 -1.97 1.52
N THR A 304 24.31 -2.31 2.50
CA THR A 304 23.69 -1.32 3.41
C THR A 304 23.65 -1.73 4.90
N CYS A 305 24.45 -2.72 5.34
CA CYS A 305 24.28 -3.37 6.66
C CYS A 305 24.91 -2.62 7.84
N ASN A 306 24.20 -1.58 8.25
CA ASN A 306 24.02 -1.29 9.66
C ASN A 306 22.56 -1.56 10.09
N ASN A 307 21.93 -2.56 9.46
CA ASN A 307 20.51 -2.84 9.64
C ASN A 307 20.29 -3.96 10.67
N PRO A 308 19.42 -3.76 11.67
CA PRO A 308 19.05 -4.82 12.62
C PRO A 308 18.23 -5.97 12.02
N GLU A 309 17.75 -5.82 10.78
CA GLU A 309 16.90 -6.77 10.08
C GLU A 309 17.64 -7.48 8.94
N TYR A 310 17.08 -8.58 8.45
CA TYR A 310 17.62 -9.28 7.27
C TYR A 310 17.54 -8.38 6.03
N GLN A 311 18.52 -8.51 5.14
CA GLN A 311 18.42 -7.96 3.80
C GLN A 311 18.43 -9.08 2.79
N PHE A 312 17.67 -8.89 1.72
CA PHE A 312 17.65 -9.78 0.59
C PHE A 312 18.00 -9.04 -0.67
N GLU A 313 18.71 -9.75 -1.53
CA GLU A 313 18.86 -9.44 -2.93
C GLU A 313 18.22 -10.59 -3.71
N VAL A 314 17.17 -10.29 -4.48
CA VAL A 314 16.32 -11.30 -5.11
C VAL A 314 16.24 -11.07 -6.61
N CYS A 315 16.58 -12.10 -7.37
CA CYS A 315 16.43 -12.13 -8.82
C CYS A 315 15.34 -13.14 -9.18
N VAL A 316 14.23 -12.67 -9.75
CA VAL A 316 13.20 -13.54 -10.32
C VAL A 316 13.47 -13.69 -11.80
N LYS A 317 13.48 -14.92 -12.30
CA LYS A 317 13.79 -15.27 -13.69
C LYS A 317 12.64 -16.06 -14.30
N ASP A 318 12.36 -15.81 -15.57
CA ASP A 318 11.40 -16.62 -16.35
C ASP A 318 11.94 -18.02 -16.69
N ALA A 319 11.15 -18.83 -17.40
CA ALA A 319 11.54 -20.18 -17.80
C ALA A 319 12.75 -20.23 -18.77
N ASN A 320 13.09 -19.10 -19.40
CA ASN A 320 14.27 -18.96 -20.25
C ASN A 320 15.48 -18.38 -19.49
N GLY A 321 15.34 -18.09 -18.19
CA GLY A 321 16.38 -17.50 -17.36
C GLY A 321 16.50 -15.97 -17.47
N VAL A 322 15.56 -15.28 -18.12
CA VAL A 322 15.53 -13.81 -18.22
C VAL A 322 15.10 -13.23 -16.90
N VAL A 323 15.88 -12.30 -16.33
CA VAL A 323 15.52 -11.62 -15.09
C VAL A 323 14.32 -10.70 -15.33
N LEU A 324 13.29 -10.86 -14.51
CA LEU A 324 11.99 -10.18 -14.62
C LEU A 324 11.82 -9.01 -13.65
N ASN A 325 12.79 -8.78 -12.75
CA ASN A 325 12.71 -7.68 -11.79
C ASN A 325 12.56 -6.34 -12.51
N GLN A 326 11.51 -5.59 -12.16
CA GLN A 326 11.30 -4.27 -12.74
C GLN A 326 12.26 -3.21 -12.15
N PHE A 327 12.80 -3.49 -10.96
CA PHE A 327 13.77 -2.64 -10.27
C PHE A 327 15.04 -3.40 -9.91
N PRO A 328 15.93 -3.63 -10.87
CA PRO A 328 17.24 -4.19 -10.59
C PRO A 328 18.06 -3.22 -9.72
N GLY A 329 18.64 -3.72 -8.63
CA GLY A 329 19.81 -3.12 -8.00
C GLY A 329 21.03 -3.19 -8.93
N SER A 330 22.22 -2.84 -8.43
CA SER A 330 23.46 -2.81 -9.22
C SER A 330 23.81 -4.15 -9.89
N SER A 331 23.25 -5.26 -9.41
CA SER A 331 23.43 -6.62 -9.91
C SER A 331 22.39 -7.08 -10.93
N GLY A 332 21.34 -6.30 -11.21
CA GLY A 332 20.17 -6.80 -11.94
C GLY A 332 19.04 -7.31 -11.04
N CYS A 333 19.23 -7.36 -9.71
CA CYS A 333 18.32 -8.00 -8.77
C CYS A 333 17.77 -7.00 -7.75
N GLY A 334 16.51 -7.14 -7.33
CA GLY A 334 15.90 -6.23 -6.36
C GLY A 334 16.51 -6.41 -4.97
N ILE A 335 16.96 -5.33 -4.34
CA ILE A 335 17.45 -5.33 -2.95
C ILE A 335 16.39 -4.73 -2.03
N PHE A 336 16.07 -5.41 -0.93
CA PHE A 336 15.13 -4.93 0.07
C PHE A 336 15.49 -5.44 1.48
N VAL A 337 14.96 -4.74 2.48
CA VAL A 337 15.03 -5.14 3.88
C VAL A 337 13.80 -5.98 4.18
N ALA A 338 13.97 -7.17 4.75
CA ALA A 338 12.86 -8.00 5.18
C ALA A 338 12.65 -7.91 6.68
N LEU A 339 11.41 -7.65 7.05
CA LEU A 339 10.96 -7.69 8.43
C LEU A 339 10.55 -9.12 8.77
N ASP A 340 10.86 -9.54 10.00
CA ASP A 340 10.54 -10.88 10.50
C ASP A 340 9.06 -11.22 10.29
N GLY A 341 8.79 -12.28 9.53
CA GLY A 341 7.43 -12.79 9.28
C GLY A 341 6.57 -11.93 8.36
N VAL A 342 7.10 -10.86 7.76
CA VAL A 342 6.37 -10.00 6.81
C VAL A 342 6.85 -10.29 5.39
N GLY A 343 5.96 -10.84 4.56
CA GLY A 343 6.23 -11.07 3.15
C GLY A 343 6.47 -9.77 2.41
N GLN A 344 7.64 -9.67 1.77
CA GLN A 344 8.01 -8.54 0.94
C GLN A 344 7.70 -8.86 -0.52
N PRO A 345 6.85 -8.07 -1.19
CA PRO A 345 6.55 -8.27 -2.59
C PRO A 345 7.74 -7.86 -3.46
N ILE A 346 8.07 -8.73 -4.41
CA ILE A 346 9.07 -8.51 -5.44
C ILE A 346 8.34 -8.06 -6.70
N ASP A 347 8.68 -6.87 -7.16
CA ASP A 347 8.11 -6.34 -8.38
C ASP A 347 8.75 -7.03 -9.60
N THR A 348 7.92 -7.70 -10.38
CA THR A 348 8.32 -8.50 -11.54
C THR A 348 7.33 -8.31 -12.68
N ALA A 349 7.68 -8.75 -13.89
CA ALA A 349 6.74 -8.80 -15.01
C ALA A 349 5.74 -9.98 -14.94
N LEU A 350 5.71 -10.74 -13.85
CA LEU A 350 4.80 -11.89 -13.71
C LEU A 350 3.36 -11.46 -13.41
N PRO A 351 2.36 -12.29 -13.72
CA PRO A 351 0.94 -12.00 -13.46
C PRO A 351 0.58 -11.88 -11.97
N ASN A 352 1.26 -12.62 -11.11
CA ASN A 352 1.08 -12.55 -9.65
C ASN A 352 2.35 -11.97 -9.00
N LEU A 353 2.19 -11.41 -7.80
CA LEU A 353 3.34 -10.99 -7.00
C LEU A 353 4.09 -12.20 -6.45
N VAL A 354 5.42 -12.11 -6.46
CA VAL A 354 6.30 -13.02 -5.72
C VAL A 354 6.55 -12.39 -4.36
N TYR A 355 6.27 -13.10 -3.27
CA TYR A 355 6.61 -12.65 -1.92
C TYR A 355 7.81 -13.43 -1.38
N VAL A 356 8.70 -12.73 -0.69
CA VAL A 356 9.83 -13.32 0.05
C VAL A 356 9.73 -12.91 1.50
N THR A 357 9.78 -13.87 2.41
CA THR A 357 9.64 -13.65 3.86
C THR A 357 10.84 -14.21 4.59
N ALA A 358 11.48 -13.39 5.43
CA ALA A 358 12.47 -13.87 6.39
C ALA A 358 11.79 -14.59 7.58
N GLY A 359 12.42 -15.66 8.06
CA GLY A 359 12.15 -16.18 9.39
C GLY A 359 12.71 -15.29 10.50
N ALA A 360 12.49 -15.68 11.75
CA ALA A 360 12.88 -14.89 12.92
C ALA A 360 14.39 -14.99 13.20
N VAL A 361 15.00 -16.15 12.93
CA VAL A 361 16.40 -16.45 13.20
C VAL A 361 17.12 -17.06 11.98
N ASP A 362 18.45 -17.11 12.01
CA ASP A 362 19.29 -17.52 10.87
C ASP A 362 19.01 -18.96 10.40
N SER A 363 18.60 -19.83 11.32
CA SER A 363 18.25 -21.22 11.01
C SER A 363 16.89 -21.39 10.35
N ASP A 364 16.05 -20.35 10.35
CA ASP A 364 14.72 -20.43 9.75
C ASP A 364 14.81 -20.43 8.23
N ALA A 365 13.85 -21.13 7.60
CA ALA A 365 13.70 -21.11 6.17
C ALA A 365 13.27 -19.72 5.68
N VAL A 366 13.76 -19.33 4.50
CA VAL A 366 13.17 -18.22 3.76
C VAL A 366 11.87 -18.74 3.14
N LEU A 367 10.76 -18.04 3.32
CA LEU A 367 9.47 -18.46 2.78
C LEU A 367 9.16 -17.68 1.52
N PHE A 368 8.55 -18.36 0.56
CA PHE A 368 8.17 -17.83 -0.73
C PHE A 368 6.69 -18.07 -0.98
N ASN A 369 6.06 -17.10 -1.65
CA ASN A 369 4.69 -17.24 -2.15
C ASN A 369 4.60 -16.67 -3.57
N TYR A 370 3.84 -17.35 -4.43
CA TYR A 370 3.46 -16.87 -5.75
C TYR A 370 2.08 -17.43 -6.12
N GLY A 371 1.06 -16.58 -6.13
CA GLY A 371 -0.33 -17.03 -6.31
C GLY A 371 -0.74 -18.03 -5.21
N ASP A 372 -1.09 -19.25 -5.62
CA ASP A 372 -1.46 -20.36 -4.73
C ASP A 372 -0.27 -21.23 -4.27
N GLN A 373 0.93 -21.01 -4.83
CA GLN A 373 2.14 -21.74 -4.46
C GLN A 373 2.79 -21.12 -3.22
N ASN A 374 3.16 -21.96 -2.25
CA ASN A 374 3.85 -21.58 -1.03
C ASN A 374 4.93 -22.61 -0.72
N TRP A 375 6.17 -22.16 -0.47
CA TRP A 375 7.28 -23.07 -0.16
C TRP A 375 8.35 -22.40 0.70
N GLY A 376 9.22 -23.21 1.29
CA GLY A 376 10.37 -22.75 2.07
C GLY A 376 11.68 -23.01 1.34
N SER A 377 12.74 -22.33 1.73
CA SER A 377 14.11 -22.55 1.22
C SER A 377 14.67 -23.95 1.48
N ASN A 378 13.96 -24.77 2.25
CA ASN A 378 14.24 -26.17 2.52
C ASN A 378 13.35 -27.14 1.70
N ASP A 379 12.48 -26.64 0.82
CA ASP A 379 11.56 -27.45 0.04
C ASP A 379 12.22 -28.01 -1.23
N GLN A 380 12.39 -29.32 -1.28
CA GLN A 380 12.98 -30.01 -2.43
C GLN A 380 12.02 -30.09 -3.64
N ALA A 381 10.70 -29.98 -3.44
CA ALA A 381 9.74 -30.00 -4.54
C ALA A 381 9.87 -28.76 -5.43
N HIS A 382 10.32 -27.64 -4.85
CA HIS A 382 10.60 -26.38 -5.54
C HIS A 382 12.09 -26.24 -5.91
N HIS A 383 12.84 -27.35 -5.86
CA HIS A 383 14.28 -27.39 -6.13
C HIS A 383 15.07 -26.38 -5.30
N SER A 384 14.63 -26.11 -4.05
CA SER A 384 15.32 -25.15 -3.19
C SER A 384 16.68 -25.70 -2.75
N ASN A 385 17.73 -24.93 -3.02
CA ASN A 385 19.11 -25.25 -2.67
C ASN A 385 19.78 -24.03 -2.03
N PHE A 386 19.66 -23.91 -0.71
CA PHE A 386 20.27 -22.83 0.07
C PHE A 386 21.56 -23.30 0.75
N GLY A 387 22.61 -22.49 0.61
CA GLY A 387 23.87 -22.67 1.31
C GLY A 387 23.79 -22.28 2.79
N ALA A 388 24.85 -22.63 3.52
CA ALA A 388 25.09 -22.06 4.84
C ALA A 388 25.49 -20.58 4.72
N TYR A 389 25.43 -19.86 5.83
CA TYR A 389 26.02 -18.54 5.90
C TYR A 389 27.54 -18.63 5.79
N ASP A 390 28.08 -17.87 4.83
CA ASP A 390 29.50 -17.61 4.65
C ASP A 390 29.71 -16.09 4.66
N SER A 391 30.57 -15.63 5.56
CA SER A 391 30.97 -14.23 5.66
C SER A 391 29.79 -13.24 5.77
N GLY A 392 28.76 -13.60 6.54
CA GLY A 392 27.60 -12.74 6.79
C GLY A 392 26.48 -12.87 5.76
N SER A 393 26.58 -13.77 4.78
CA SER A 393 25.53 -13.96 3.77
C SER A 393 25.35 -15.43 3.39
N ARG A 394 24.15 -15.83 2.95
CA ARG A 394 23.90 -17.12 2.32
C ARG A 394 23.19 -16.92 0.99
N GLN A 395 23.42 -17.82 0.06
CA GLN A 395 22.77 -17.79 -1.25
C GLN A 395 21.95 -19.04 -1.45
N GLY A 396 20.89 -18.92 -2.25
CA GLY A 396 20.15 -20.09 -2.68
C GLY A 396 19.31 -19.81 -3.91
N ASP A 397 19.06 -20.89 -4.64
CA ASP A 397 18.16 -20.91 -5.78
C ASP A 397 16.93 -21.75 -5.43
N THR A 398 15.77 -21.34 -5.95
CA THR A 398 14.54 -22.11 -5.90
C THR A 398 13.75 -21.86 -7.17
N GLY A 399 12.78 -22.71 -7.50
CA GLY A 399 11.90 -22.51 -8.65
C GLY A 399 10.43 -22.64 -8.30
N PHE A 400 9.59 -22.24 -9.24
CA PHE A 400 8.13 -22.29 -9.12
C PHE A 400 7.50 -22.28 -10.51
N SER A 401 6.23 -22.66 -10.58
CA SER A 401 5.49 -22.59 -11.85
C SER A 401 4.98 -21.17 -12.08
N CYS A 402 5.35 -20.61 -13.22
CA CYS A 402 4.87 -19.36 -13.77
C CYS A 402 4.45 -19.62 -15.22
#